data_AF-A0A2V5YEJ4-F1
#
_entry.id   AF-A0A2V5YEJ4-F1
#
_cell.length_a   1.000
_cell.length_b   1.000
_cell.length_c   1.000
_cell.angle_alpha   90.00
_cell.angle_beta   90.00
_cell.angle_gamma   90.00
#
_symmetry.space_group_name_H-M   'P 1'
#
loop_
_entity.id
_entity.type
_entity.pdbx_description
1 polymer ?
#
loop_
_entity_poly.entity_id
_entity_poly.type
_entity_poly.pdbx_seq_one_letter_code
_entity_poly.pdbx_strand_id
1 'polypeptide(L)'
;MTAYCLIHGSGQGPDGWRLLADELKRRGHGVLTPAFEVSRTDAGLAWHAETIVNALDNSGMNPADVVCVAHSASGMYLPLIAERWSPRRMVFLAAVVPRPGVSIIEQYQADPSMFNSAWVGQNPLEDKVALDFVCHDCPADRLDWALSTRIVFYAKRAMEEPCPLRAWPAVPSSYIVCSDDRTITPAWQRKAAREVLGVEPAELPGGHCPHVSRPDALADVLQRVKKR
;
A
#
# COMPACT_ATOMS: atom_id res chain seq x y z
N MET A 1 8.74 20.49 6.92
CA MET A 1 7.70 19.61 7.51
C MET A 1 7.34 18.56 6.47
N THR A 2 6.91 17.35 6.82
CA THR A 2 6.54 16.34 5.82
C THR A 2 5.11 15.91 6.02
N ALA A 3 4.42 15.68 4.91
CA ALA A 3 3.12 15.06 4.91
C ALA A 3 3.19 13.64 4.35
N TYR A 4 2.34 12.76 4.86
CA TYR A 4 2.20 11.39 4.39
C TYR A 4 0.82 11.22 3.75
N CYS A 5 0.80 10.79 2.48
CA CYS A 5 -0.42 10.32 1.82
C CYS A 5 -0.48 8.80 1.96
N LEU A 6 -1.42 8.30 2.76
CA LEU A 6 -1.54 6.88 3.14
C LEU A 6 -2.65 6.21 2.32
N ILE A 7 -2.27 5.38 1.36
CA ILE A 7 -3.17 4.78 0.37
C ILE A 7 -3.46 3.34 0.79
N HIS A 8 -4.73 3.07 1.10
CA HIS A 8 -5.18 1.78 1.62
C HIS A 8 -5.21 0.68 0.55
N GLY A 9 -5.05 -0.58 0.98
CA GLY A 9 -5.19 -1.76 0.12
C GLY A 9 -6.64 -2.20 -0.11
N SER A 10 -6.79 -3.32 -0.83
CA SER A 10 -8.08 -4.02 -1.00
C SER A 10 -8.66 -4.46 0.35
N GLY A 11 -9.98 -4.38 0.50
CA GLY A 11 -10.66 -4.76 1.75
C GLY A 11 -10.47 -3.78 2.91
N GLN A 12 -9.71 -2.69 2.72
CA GLN A 12 -9.40 -1.68 3.73
C GLN A 12 -9.87 -0.31 3.26
N GLY A 13 -9.98 0.63 4.20
CA GLY A 13 -10.38 2.02 3.93
C GLY A 13 -9.51 3.02 4.69
N PRO A 14 -9.79 4.33 4.55
CA PRO A 14 -9.01 5.38 5.21
C PRO A 14 -8.99 5.24 6.74
N ASP A 15 -10.07 4.76 7.34
CA ASP A 15 -10.19 4.61 8.79
C ASP A 15 -9.20 3.61 9.38
N GLY A 16 -8.77 2.60 8.61
CA GLY A 16 -7.76 1.63 9.04
C GLY A 16 -6.41 2.28 9.36
N TRP A 17 -6.12 3.44 8.77
CA TRP A 17 -4.89 4.20 9.00
C TRP A 17 -4.89 5.03 10.28
N ARG A 18 -6.01 5.11 11.03
CA ARG A 18 -6.17 6.06 12.14
C ARG A 18 -5.01 6.00 13.14
N LEU A 19 -4.60 4.80 13.58
CA LEU A 19 -3.53 4.66 14.56
C LEU A 19 -2.18 5.19 14.03
N LEU A 20 -1.82 4.88 12.78
CA LEU A 20 -0.60 5.43 12.18
C LEU A 20 -0.73 6.94 11.94
N ALA A 21 -1.89 7.41 11.51
CA ALA A 21 -2.14 8.83 11.25
C ALA A 21 -1.97 9.66 12.52
N ASP A 22 -2.53 9.20 13.64
CA ASP A 22 -2.41 9.85 14.94
C ASP A 22 -0.96 9.86 15.42
N GLU A 23 -0.24 8.75 15.25
CA GLU A 23 1.18 8.68 15.61
C GLU A 23 2.05 9.63 14.75
N LEU A 24 1.83 9.68 13.44
CA LEU A 24 2.55 10.61 12.55
C LEU A 24 2.24 12.07 12.90
N LYS A 25 0.98 12.40 13.21
CA LYS A 25 0.57 13.74 13.66
C LYS A 25 1.23 14.12 14.98
N ARG A 26 1.28 13.20 15.95
CA ARG A 26 1.98 13.40 17.24
C ARG A 26 3.46 13.72 17.05
N ARG A 27 4.06 13.20 15.97
CA ARG A 27 5.45 13.48 15.56
C ARG A 27 5.61 14.73 14.69
N GLY A 28 4.56 15.52 14.50
CA GLY A 28 4.60 16.79 13.77
C GLY A 28 4.53 16.65 12.24
N HIS A 29 3.96 15.56 11.73
CA HIS A 29 3.75 15.36 10.29
C HIS A 29 2.30 15.65 9.88
N GLY A 30 2.13 16.11 8.64
CA GLY A 30 0.82 16.13 7.98
C GLY A 30 0.41 14.72 7.55
N VAL A 31 -0.89 14.45 7.51
CA VAL A 31 -1.40 13.15 7.05
C VAL A 31 -2.63 13.36 6.18
N LEU A 32 -2.66 12.69 5.04
CA LEU A 32 -3.80 12.55 4.15
C LEU A 32 -4.11 11.05 4.00
N THR A 33 -5.36 10.66 4.24
CA THR A 33 -5.86 9.28 4.08
C THR A 33 -6.97 9.29 3.03
N PRO A 34 -6.65 9.32 1.73
CA PRO A 34 -7.65 9.33 0.67
C PRO A 34 -8.47 8.03 0.68
N ALA A 35 -9.73 8.14 0.26
CA ALA A 35 -10.63 7.00 0.08
C ALA A 35 -10.85 6.73 -1.40
N PHE A 36 -10.84 5.46 -1.81
CA PHE A 36 -11.33 5.08 -3.14
C PHE A 36 -12.87 5.09 -3.17
N GLU A 37 -13.45 5.36 -4.35
CA GLU A 37 -14.90 5.21 -4.53
C GLU A 37 -15.27 3.73 -4.62
N VAL A 38 -15.93 3.22 -3.57
CA VAL A 38 -16.38 1.82 -3.48
C VAL A 38 -17.46 1.46 -4.51
N SER A 39 -18.14 2.45 -5.09
CA SER A 39 -19.12 2.25 -6.17
C SER A 39 -18.46 2.03 -7.54
N ARG A 40 -17.14 2.25 -7.66
CA ARG A 40 -16.39 2.20 -8.93
C ARG A 40 -15.23 1.20 -8.87
N THR A 41 -15.47 0.04 -8.27
CA THR A 41 -14.49 -1.07 -8.23
C THR A 41 -14.22 -1.71 -9.60
N ASP A 42 -15.06 -1.42 -10.59
CA ASP A 42 -14.90 -1.83 -11.99
C ASP A 42 -13.97 -0.91 -12.80
N ALA A 43 -13.48 0.16 -12.19
CA ALA A 43 -12.57 1.10 -12.83
C ALA A 43 -11.14 0.54 -12.97
N GLY A 44 -10.39 1.11 -13.91
CA GLY A 44 -9.01 0.72 -14.20
C GLY A 44 -7.98 1.41 -13.30
N LEU A 45 -6.72 1.00 -13.44
CA LEU A 45 -5.53 1.54 -12.79
C LEU A 45 -5.46 3.07 -12.86
N ALA A 46 -5.64 3.63 -14.06
CA ALA A 46 -5.55 5.07 -14.28
C ALA A 46 -6.63 5.86 -13.52
N TRP A 47 -7.85 5.32 -13.44
CA TRP A 47 -8.96 5.97 -12.74
C TRP A 47 -8.74 5.96 -11.22
N HIS A 48 -8.29 4.83 -10.66
CA HIS A 48 -7.98 4.74 -9.24
C HIS A 48 -6.78 5.63 -8.87
N ALA A 49 -5.75 5.68 -9.72
CA ALA A 49 -4.64 6.63 -9.53
C ALA A 49 -5.15 8.09 -9.52
N GLU A 50 -6.03 8.45 -10.46
CA GLU A 50 -6.61 9.80 -10.54
C GLU A 50 -7.42 10.16 -9.30
N THR A 51 -8.10 9.20 -8.66
CA THR A 51 -8.81 9.41 -7.39
C THR A 51 -7.85 9.94 -6.31
N ILE A 52 -6.65 9.38 -6.24
CA ILE A 52 -5.62 9.81 -5.27
C ILE A 52 -5.00 11.14 -5.68
N VAL A 53 -4.76 11.37 -6.97
CA VAL A 53 -4.26 12.66 -7.50
C VAL A 53 -5.22 13.79 -7.15
N ASN A 54 -6.52 13.61 -7.39
CA ASN A 54 -7.54 14.59 -7.03
C ASN A 54 -7.57 14.90 -5.53
N ALA A 55 -7.40 13.87 -4.68
CA ALA A 55 -7.32 14.08 -3.23
C ALA A 55 -6.07 14.87 -2.83
N LEU A 56 -4.93 14.61 -3.49
CA LEU A 56 -3.68 15.33 -3.27
C LEU A 56 -3.78 16.79 -3.74
N ASP A 57 -4.35 17.05 -4.91
CA ASP A 57 -4.57 18.42 -5.42
C ASP A 57 -5.48 19.23 -4.49
N ASN A 58 -6.60 18.63 -4.06
CA ASN A 58 -7.55 19.28 -3.15
C ASN A 58 -6.99 19.49 -1.74
N SER A 59 -5.91 18.80 -1.36
CA SER A 59 -5.29 18.95 -0.04
C SER A 59 -4.48 20.25 0.11
N GLY A 60 -4.08 20.88 -1.01
CA GLY A 60 -3.18 22.04 -1.02
C GLY A 60 -1.75 21.74 -0.56
N MET A 61 -1.36 20.47 -0.42
CA MET A 61 -0.01 20.08 -0.03
C MET A 61 0.99 20.32 -1.18
N ASN A 62 2.23 20.69 -0.83
CA ASN A 62 3.32 20.79 -1.79
C ASN A 62 3.88 19.39 -2.10
N PRO A 63 3.90 18.94 -3.37
CA PRO A 63 4.46 17.63 -3.75
C PRO A 63 5.87 17.35 -3.20
N ALA A 64 6.73 18.37 -3.13
CA ALA A 64 8.11 18.25 -2.64
C ALA A 64 8.22 17.87 -1.15
N ASP A 65 7.12 17.98 -0.41
CA ASP A 65 7.01 17.67 1.02
C ASP A 65 6.21 16.39 1.31
N VAL A 66 5.62 15.75 0.29
CA VAL A 66 4.74 14.58 0.47
C VAL A 66 5.44 13.26 0.19
N VAL A 67 5.27 12.32 1.12
CA VAL A 67 5.63 10.91 0.93
C VAL A 67 4.34 10.12 0.70
N CYS A 68 4.19 9.51 -0.47
CA CYS A 68 3.06 8.64 -0.77
C CYS A 68 3.38 7.20 -0.36
N VAL A 69 2.59 6.63 0.54
CA VAL A 69 2.73 5.28 1.06
C VAL A 69 1.58 4.43 0.52
N ALA A 70 1.89 3.48 -0.35
CA ALA A 70 0.90 2.54 -0.87
C ALA A 70 1.02 1.19 -0.17
N HIS A 71 -0.07 0.73 0.42
CA HIS A 71 -0.17 -0.56 1.08
C HIS A 71 -0.81 -1.61 0.18
N SER A 72 -0.26 -2.83 0.19
CA SER A 72 -0.85 -3.99 -0.47
C SER A 72 -1.14 -3.73 -1.96
N ALA A 73 -2.36 -4.02 -2.42
CA ALA A 73 -2.80 -3.84 -3.80
C ALA A 73 -2.59 -2.41 -4.33
N SER A 74 -2.65 -1.38 -3.48
CA SER A 74 -2.53 0.01 -3.95
C SER A 74 -1.14 0.36 -4.53
N GLY A 75 -0.13 -0.48 -4.30
CA GLY A 75 1.17 -0.35 -4.95
C GLY A 75 1.09 -0.32 -6.48
N MET A 76 0.06 -0.93 -7.09
CA MET A 76 -0.14 -0.88 -8.54
C MET A 76 -0.51 0.52 -9.07
N TYR A 77 -1.05 1.40 -8.22
CA TYR A 77 -1.39 2.77 -8.58
C TYR A 77 -0.25 3.75 -8.32
N LEU A 78 0.65 3.43 -7.38
CA LEU A 78 1.62 4.38 -6.84
C LEU A 78 2.52 5.03 -7.90
N PRO A 79 3.07 4.29 -8.89
CA PRO A 79 3.85 4.91 -9.97
C PRO A 79 3.03 5.81 -10.88
N LEU A 80 1.75 5.50 -11.12
CA LEU A 80 0.84 6.31 -11.94
C LEU A 80 0.48 7.61 -11.22
N ILE A 81 0.30 7.56 -9.90
CA ILE A 81 0.14 8.74 -9.06
C ILE A 81 1.40 9.59 -9.13
N ALA A 82 2.58 8.97 -9.03
CA ALA A 82 3.85 9.69 -9.07
C ALA A 82 4.18 10.30 -10.44
N GLU A 83 3.76 9.68 -11.55
CA GLU A 83 3.86 10.26 -12.89
C GLU A 83 3.06 11.57 -13.01
N ARG A 84 1.91 11.66 -12.33
CA ARG A 84 0.97 12.80 -12.41
C ARG A 84 1.22 13.89 -11.37
N TRP A 85 1.59 13.49 -10.15
CA TRP A 85 1.66 14.39 -8.99
C TRP A 85 3.05 14.45 -8.34
N SER A 86 4.07 13.79 -8.92
CA SER A 86 5.51 13.91 -8.57
C SER A 86 5.81 14.15 -7.07
N PRO A 87 5.38 13.27 -6.16
CA PRO A 87 5.63 13.43 -4.74
C PRO A 87 7.12 13.32 -4.44
N ARG A 88 7.54 13.79 -3.26
CA ARG A 88 8.92 13.67 -2.78
C ARG A 88 9.46 12.23 -2.84
N ARG A 89 8.61 11.25 -2.55
CA ARG A 89 8.96 9.83 -2.47
C ARG A 89 7.75 8.91 -2.60
N MET A 90 7.97 7.77 -3.24
CA MET A 90 7.10 6.61 -3.22
C MET A 90 7.56 5.62 -2.15
N VAL A 91 6.65 5.11 -1.33
CA VAL A 91 6.91 4.04 -0.38
C VAL A 91 5.92 2.90 -0.63
N PHE A 92 6.44 1.73 -0.97
CA PHE A 92 5.70 0.49 -1.07
C PHE A 92 5.73 -0.21 0.28
N LEU A 93 4.59 -0.38 0.93
CA LEU A 93 4.45 -1.03 2.23
C LEU A 93 3.74 -2.37 2.04
N ALA A 94 4.49 -3.49 2.14
CA ALA A 94 3.93 -4.82 1.89
C ALA A 94 3.02 -4.85 0.64
N ALA A 95 3.52 -4.30 -0.46
CA ALA A 95 2.71 -3.91 -1.61
C ALA A 95 3.17 -4.58 -2.89
N VAL A 96 2.25 -4.76 -3.83
CA VAL A 96 2.60 -5.18 -5.19
C VAL A 96 3.39 -4.07 -5.89
N VAL A 97 4.32 -4.43 -6.75
CA VAL A 97 5.07 -3.50 -7.59
C VAL A 97 4.69 -3.80 -9.04
N PRO A 98 4.06 -2.86 -9.76
CA PRO A 98 3.61 -3.12 -11.12
C PRO A 98 4.79 -3.17 -12.10
N ARG A 99 4.65 -3.92 -13.19
CA ARG A 99 5.57 -3.89 -14.33
C ARG A 99 4.88 -3.22 -15.52
N PRO A 100 5.52 -2.24 -16.19
CA PRO A 100 5.01 -1.64 -17.44
C PRO A 100 4.49 -2.67 -18.44
N GLY A 101 3.28 -2.46 -18.96
CA GLY A 101 2.69 -3.30 -20.00
C GLY A 101 2.23 -4.71 -19.56
N VAL A 102 2.30 -5.04 -18.26
CA VAL A 102 1.88 -6.35 -17.73
C VAL A 102 0.88 -6.15 -16.59
N SER A 103 -0.19 -6.93 -16.56
CA SER A 103 -1.17 -6.91 -15.47
C SER A 103 -0.60 -7.53 -14.19
N ILE A 104 -1.24 -7.31 -13.03
CA ILE A 104 -0.83 -7.99 -11.79
C ILE A 104 -1.12 -9.50 -11.88
N ILE A 105 -2.22 -9.88 -12.53
CA ILE A 105 -2.58 -11.30 -12.72
C ILE A 105 -1.54 -12.02 -13.59
N GLU A 106 -1.09 -11.44 -14.71
CA GLU A 106 -0.03 -12.03 -15.54
C GLU A 106 1.30 -12.13 -14.79
N GLN A 107 1.65 -11.12 -13.97
CA GLN A 107 2.84 -11.19 -13.12
C GLN A 107 2.76 -12.31 -12.09
N TYR A 108 1.59 -12.50 -11.46
CA TYR A 108 1.36 -13.62 -10.54
C TYR A 108 1.42 -14.98 -11.27
N GLN A 109 0.88 -15.08 -12.49
CA GLN A 109 0.99 -16.32 -13.28
C GLN A 109 2.45 -16.65 -13.64
N ALA A 110 3.27 -15.63 -13.91
CA ALA A 110 4.69 -15.79 -14.20
C ALA A 110 5.54 -16.08 -12.95
N ASP A 111 5.13 -15.57 -11.79
CA ASP A 111 5.77 -15.81 -10.49
C ASP A 111 4.72 -16.06 -9.39
N PRO A 112 4.20 -17.30 -9.27
CA PRO A 112 3.19 -17.63 -8.28
C PRO A 112 3.64 -17.44 -6.82
N SER A 113 4.95 -17.29 -6.58
CA SER A 113 5.47 -17.00 -5.24
C SER A 113 5.10 -15.59 -4.74
N MET A 114 4.56 -14.73 -5.62
CA MET A 114 4.07 -13.40 -5.25
C MET A 114 3.09 -13.43 -4.07
N PHE A 115 2.15 -14.37 -4.10
CA PHE A 115 1.16 -14.52 -3.05
C PHE A 115 1.32 -15.87 -2.34
N ASN A 116 0.96 -15.90 -1.07
CA ASN A 116 0.74 -17.14 -0.35
C ASN A 116 -0.40 -17.90 -1.05
N SER A 117 -0.17 -19.16 -1.43
CA SER A 117 -1.17 -19.97 -2.13
C SER A 117 -2.45 -20.16 -1.32
N ALA A 118 -2.38 -20.17 0.00
CA ALA A 118 -3.55 -20.27 0.88
C ALA A 118 -4.38 -18.97 0.93
N TRP A 119 -3.78 -17.84 0.56
CA TRP A 119 -4.43 -16.53 0.47
C TRP A 119 -5.17 -16.33 -0.86
N VAL A 120 -4.71 -16.96 -1.94
CA VAL A 120 -5.26 -16.76 -3.28
C VAL A 120 -6.72 -17.21 -3.33
N GLY A 121 -7.59 -16.31 -3.81
CA GLY A 121 -9.04 -16.56 -3.91
C GLY A 121 -9.82 -16.36 -2.60
N GLN A 122 -9.14 -15.97 -1.51
CA GLN A 122 -9.81 -15.70 -0.24
C GLN A 122 -10.46 -14.30 -0.22
N ASN A 123 -11.51 -14.15 0.58
CA ASN A 123 -12.19 -12.88 0.79
C ASN A 123 -11.77 -12.25 2.14
N PRO A 124 -11.01 -11.13 2.15
CA PRO A 124 -10.59 -10.46 3.41
C PRO A 124 -11.73 -9.93 4.27
N LEU A 125 -12.96 -9.88 3.77
CA LEU A 125 -14.12 -9.47 4.56
C LEU A 125 -14.65 -10.58 5.46
N GLU A 126 -14.29 -11.84 5.20
CA GLU A 126 -14.57 -12.93 6.12
C GLU A 126 -13.63 -12.84 7.32
N ASP A 127 -14.18 -12.82 8.53
CA ASP A 127 -13.40 -12.60 9.76
C ASP A 127 -12.28 -13.62 9.92
N LYS A 128 -12.57 -14.90 9.68
CA LYS A 128 -11.55 -15.95 9.76
C LYS A 128 -10.39 -15.70 8.80
N VAL A 129 -10.69 -15.31 7.56
CA VAL A 129 -9.68 -14.99 6.55
C VAL A 129 -8.87 -13.76 6.99
N ALA A 130 -9.54 -12.71 7.45
CA ALA A 130 -8.86 -11.51 7.95
C ALA A 130 -7.93 -11.84 9.10
N LEU A 131 -8.38 -12.65 10.07
CA LEU A 131 -7.58 -13.10 11.20
C LEU A 131 -6.40 -13.96 10.79
N ASP A 132 -6.53 -14.82 9.79
CA ASP A 132 -5.45 -15.73 9.40
C ASP A 132 -4.35 -15.04 8.56
N PHE A 133 -4.74 -14.06 7.73
CA PHE A 133 -3.86 -13.49 6.71
C PHE A 133 -3.52 -12.01 6.90
N VAL A 134 -4.50 -11.19 7.26
CA VAL A 134 -4.41 -9.71 7.22
C VAL A 134 -4.08 -9.12 8.60
N CYS A 135 -4.71 -9.65 9.64
CA CYS A 135 -4.71 -9.17 11.02
C CYS A 135 -4.16 -10.22 12.02
N HIS A 136 -3.41 -11.22 11.54
CA HIS A 136 -2.96 -12.35 12.36
C HIS A 136 -1.99 -11.97 13.48
N ASP A 137 -1.34 -10.82 13.36
CA ASP A 137 -0.47 -10.23 14.38
C ASP A 137 -1.09 -8.98 15.03
N CYS A 138 -2.37 -8.72 14.78
CA CYS A 138 -3.09 -7.60 15.39
C CYS A 138 -3.29 -7.85 16.89
N PRO A 139 -2.90 -6.91 17.76
CA PRO A 139 -3.16 -7.01 19.19
C PRO A 139 -4.66 -7.16 19.51
N ALA A 140 -4.98 -8.00 20.49
CA ALA A 140 -6.37 -8.30 20.86
C ALA A 140 -7.17 -7.06 21.29
N ASP A 141 -6.51 -6.05 21.88
CA ASP A 141 -7.12 -4.82 22.37
C ASP A 141 -7.70 -3.91 21.27
N ARG A 142 -7.31 -4.14 20.01
CA ARG A 142 -7.71 -3.32 18.86
C ARG A 142 -8.24 -4.13 17.68
N LEU A 143 -8.35 -5.45 17.83
CA LEU A 143 -8.74 -6.34 16.75
C LEU A 143 -10.17 -6.07 16.26
N ASP A 144 -11.13 -5.93 17.18
CA ASP A 144 -12.52 -5.62 16.82
C ASP A 144 -12.62 -4.31 16.04
N TRP A 145 -11.88 -3.29 16.48
CA TRP A 145 -11.78 -2.04 15.76
C TRP A 145 -11.18 -2.24 14.36
N ALA A 146 -10.05 -2.96 14.25
CA ALA A 146 -9.42 -3.21 12.96
C ALA A 146 -10.39 -3.89 11.97
N LEU A 147 -11.11 -4.92 12.42
CA LEU A 147 -12.10 -5.62 11.61
C LEU A 147 -13.27 -4.72 11.19
N SER A 148 -13.67 -3.77 12.04
CA SER A 148 -14.73 -2.79 11.75
C SER A 148 -14.37 -1.75 10.69
N THR A 149 -13.09 -1.49 10.45
CA THR A 149 -12.62 -0.51 9.45
C THR A 149 -12.53 -1.05 8.02
N ARG A 150 -12.83 -2.35 7.83
CA ARG A 150 -12.79 -2.98 6.51
C ARG A 150 -13.95 -2.49 5.65
N ILE A 151 -13.70 -2.35 4.35
CA ILE A 151 -14.70 -1.94 3.36
C ILE A 151 -14.69 -2.88 2.17
N VAL A 152 -15.83 -2.96 1.48
CA VAL A 152 -15.96 -3.74 0.24
C VAL A 152 -15.25 -2.99 -0.89
N PHE A 153 -13.96 -3.24 -1.03
CA PHE A 153 -13.14 -2.65 -2.09
C PHE A 153 -12.20 -3.70 -2.68
N TYR A 154 -12.47 -4.10 -3.92
CA TYR A 154 -11.59 -4.95 -4.71
C TYR A 154 -11.64 -4.51 -6.18
N ALA A 155 -10.58 -3.86 -6.65
CA ALA A 155 -10.49 -3.31 -8.00
C ALA A 155 -10.14 -4.39 -9.03
N LYS A 156 -11.10 -5.27 -9.36
CA LYS A 156 -10.87 -6.43 -10.23
C LYS A 156 -10.25 -6.05 -11.58
N ARG A 157 -10.82 -5.05 -12.25
CA ARG A 157 -10.31 -4.59 -13.56
C ARG A 157 -8.87 -4.10 -13.47
N ALA A 158 -8.53 -3.33 -12.43
CA ALA A 158 -7.18 -2.83 -12.23
C ALA A 158 -6.13 -3.95 -12.02
N MET A 159 -6.54 -5.10 -11.47
CA MET A 159 -5.66 -6.27 -11.33
C MET A 159 -5.42 -6.98 -12.68
N GLU A 160 -6.43 -6.96 -13.56
CA GLU A 160 -6.48 -7.72 -14.82
C GLU A 160 -5.95 -6.92 -16.03
N GLU A 161 -5.99 -5.58 -16.00
CA GLU A 161 -5.53 -4.78 -17.13
C GLU A 161 -4.01 -4.55 -17.11
N PRO A 162 -3.36 -4.44 -18.29
CA PRO A 162 -1.93 -4.13 -18.38
C PRO A 162 -1.61 -2.79 -17.72
N CYS A 163 -0.50 -2.72 -16.98
CA CYS A 163 -0.04 -1.46 -16.40
C CYS A 163 0.22 -0.42 -17.52
N PRO A 164 -0.45 0.75 -17.50
CA PRO A 164 -0.33 1.74 -18.58
C PRO A 164 0.96 2.58 -18.49
N LEU A 165 1.80 2.32 -17.48
CA LEU A 165 3.04 3.05 -17.27
C LEU A 165 3.98 2.85 -18.47
N ARG A 166 4.47 3.95 -19.05
CA ARG A 166 5.41 3.90 -20.19
C ARG A 166 6.86 3.80 -19.74
N ALA A 167 7.18 4.51 -18.67
CA ALA A 167 8.50 4.53 -18.04
C ALA A 167 8.32 4.72 -16.53
N TRP A 168 9.27 4.23 -15.75
CA TRP A 168 9.23 4.45 -14.30
C TRP A 168 9.39 5.94 -13.99
N PRO A 169 8.55 6.54 -13.10
CA PRO A 169 8.67 7.95 -12.77
C PRO A 169 10.01 8.24 -12.08
N ALA A 170 10.56 9.43 -12.33
CA ALA A 170 11.80 9.91 -11.71
C ALA A 170 11.63 10.33 -10.23
N VAL A 171 10.76 9.64 -9.51
CA VAL A 171 10.49 9.84 -8.09
C VAL A 171 11.20 8.74 -7.30
N PRO A 172 12.00 9.08 -6.28
CA PRO A 172 12.67 8.09 -5.46
C PRO A 172 11.69 7.09 -4.82
N SER A 173 12.07 5.81 -4.84
CA SER A 173 11.29 4.73 -4.24
C SER A 173 11.92 4.20 -2.97
N SER A 174 11.09 3.67 -2.08
CA SER A 174 11.51 2.82 -0.97
C SER A 174 10.52 1.67 -0.81
N TYR A 175 10.99 0.56 -0.27
CA TYR A 175 10.17 -0.60 0.00
C TYR A 175 10.28 -0.96 1.48
N ILE A 176 9.14 -1.26 2.12
CA ILE A 176 9.06 -1.76 3.48
C ILE A 176 8.47 -3.18 3.41
N VAL A 177 9.31 -4.16 3.68
CA VAL A 177 8.94 -5.58 3.78
C VAL A 177 8.34 -5.83 5.15
N CYS A 178 7.16 -6.45 5.19
CA CYS A 178 6.62 -7.02 6.43
C CYS A 178 7.09 -8.47 6.55
N SER A 179 7.96 -8.75 7.52
CA SER A 179 8.75 -9.98 7.53
C SER A 179 7.92 -11.25 7.78
N ASP A 180 6.72 -11.11 8.35
CA ASP A 180 5.80 -12.20 8.69
C ASP A 180 4.50 -12.14 7.85
N ASP A 181 4.51 -11.42 6.72
CA ASP A 181 3.33 -11.27 5.86
C ASP A 181 2.84 -12.63 5.33
N ARG A 182 1.52 -12.87 5.46
CA ARG A 182 0.85 -14.09 5.01
C ARG A 182 0.06 -13.90 3.73
N THR A 183 0.03 -12.70 3.16
CA THR A 183 -0.63 -12.37 1.89
C THR A 183 0.40 -12.33 0.75
N ILE A 184 1.10 -11.22 0.54
CA ILE A 184 2.23 -11.06 -0.38
C ILE A 184 3.47 -11.61 0.31
N THR A 185 4.13 -12.61 -0.28
CA THR A 185 5.17 -13.32 0.47
C THR A 185 6.38 -12.41 0.73
N PRO A 186 6.98 -12.41 1.94
CA PRO A 186 8.14 -11.58 2.24
C PRO A 186 9.33 -11.85 1.31
N ALA A 187 9.48 -13.09 0.84
CA ALA A 187 10.48 -13.46 -0.16
C ALA A 187 10.26 -12.72 -1.48
N TRP A 188 9.02 -12.67 -1.97
CA TRP A 188 8.70 -11.93 -3.18
C TRP A 188 8.81 -10.42 -2.97
N GLN A 189 8.37 -9.89 -1.83
CA GLN A 189 8.52 -8.46 -1.50
C GLN A 189 9.99 -8.00 -1.61
N ARG A 190 10.92 -8.78 -1.04
CA ARG A 190 12.38 -8.52 -1.15
C ARG A 190 12.88 -8.59 -2.59
N LYS A 191 12.42 -9.59 -3.34
CA LYS A 191 12.77 -9.77 -4.76
C LYS A 191 12.30 -8.56 -5.58
N ALA A 192 11.04 -8.15 -5.44
CA ALA A 192 10.48 -6.99 -6.13
C ALA A 192 11.21 -5.68 -5.78
N ALA A 193 11.55 -5.46 -4.51
CA ALA A 193 12.32 -4.30 -4.09
C ALA A 193 13.69 -4.21 -4.79
N ARG A 194 14.41 -5.33 -4.88
CA ARG A 194 15.75 -5.35 -5.50
C ARG A 194 15.72 -5.37 -7.01
N GLU A 195 14.90 -6.22 -7.61
CA GLU A 195 14.91 -6.46 -9.06
C GLU A 195 14.08 -5.45 -9.85
N VAL A 196 12.99 -4.91 -9.27
CA VAL A 196 12.12 -3.96 -9.98
C VAL A 196 12.43 -2.52 -9.56
N LEU A 197 12.60 -2.26 -8.26
CA LEU A 197 12.87 -0.90 -7.77
C LEU A 197 14.35 -0.57 -7.66
N GLY A 198 15.25 -1.57 -7.66
CA GLY A 198 16.69 -1.34 -7.49
C GLY A 198 17.07 -0.83 -6.10
N VAL A 199 16.27 -1.11 -5.06
CA VAL A 199 16.50 -0.62 -3.69
C VAL A 199 16.64 -1.76 -2.70
N GLU A 200 17.48 -1.58 -1.69
CA GLU A 200 17.46 -2.45 -0.52
C GLU A 200 16.23 -2.13 0.35
N PRO A 201 15.35 -3.11 0.60
CA PRO A 201 14.15 -2.87 1.39
C PRO A 201 14.49 -2.60 2.86
N ALA A 202 13.67 -1.79 3.52
CA ALA A 202 13.60 -1.79 4.97
C ALA A 202 12.75 -2.98 5.43
N GLU A 203 13.16 -3.63 6.52
CA GLU A 203 12.40 -4.71 7.15
C GLU A 203 11.62 -4.17 8.34
N LEU A 204 10.37 -4.61 8.47
CA LEU A 204 9.53 -4.39 9.62
C LEU A 204 8.98 -5.75 10.10
N PRO A 205 9.38 -6.23 11.29
CA PRO A 205 8.79 -7.43 11.85
C PRO A 205 7.29 -7.24 12.06
N GLY A 206 6.48 -8.25 11.70
CA GLY A 206 5.02 -8.16 11.69
C GLY A 206 4.39 -8.62 10.39
N GLY A 207 3.07 -8.73 10.43
CA GLY A 207 2.20 -9.21 9.37
C GLY A 207 1.80 -8.14 8.37
N HIS A 208 0.73 -8.40 7.63
CA HIS A 208 0.36 -7.59 6.47
C HIS A 208 -0.04 -6.15 6.81
N CYS A 209 -0.56 -5.88 8.01
CA CYS A 209 -1.15 -4.58 8.37
C CYS A 209 -0.43 -3.89 9.54
N PRO A 210 0.85 -3.51 9.39
CA PRO A 210 1.60 -2.87 10.46
C PRO A 210 1.05 -1.49 10.85
N HIS A 211 0.26 -0.85 9.99
CA HIS A 211 -0.42 0.40 10.32
C HIS A 211 -1.52 0.23 11.39
N VAL A 212 -1.98 -1.00 11.62
CA VAL A 212 -2.87 -1.40 12.71
C VAL A 212 -2.09 -2.03 13.85
N SER A 213 -1.30 -3.07 13.53
CA SER A 213 -0.67 -3.91 14.56
C SER A 213 0.51 -3.20 15.25
N ARG A 214 1.24 -2.35 14.52
CA ARG A 214 2.52 -1.75 14.96
C ARG A 214 2.72 -0.31 14.45
N PRO A 215 1.76 0.62 14.67
CA PRO A 215 1.80 1.97 14.10
C PRO A 215 3.07 2.75 14.47
N ASP A 216 3.55 2.62 15.71
CA ASP A 216 4.75 3.32 16.20
C ASP A 216 6.02 2.85 15.47
N ALA A 217 6.17 1.53 15.33
CA ALA A 217 7.31 0.94 14.62
C ALA A 217 7.28 1.27 13.12
N LEU A 218 6.09 1.29 12.51
CA LEU A 218 5.94 1.72 11.13
C LEU A 218 6.28 3.20 10.96
N ALA A 219 5.87 4.08 11.87
CA ALA A 219 6.24 5.50 11.84
C ALA A 219 7.77 5.68 11.95
N ASP A 220 8.46 4.88 12.77
CA ASP A 220 9.94 4.88 12.84
C ASP A 220 10.59 4.49 11.52
N VAL A 221 10.09 3.42 10.87
CA VAL A 221 10.60 2.99 9.55
C VAL A 221 10.36 4.07 8.50
N LEU A 222 9.16 4.66 8.45
CA LEU A 222 8.79 5.70 7.51
C LEU A 222 9.71 6.93 7.60
N GLN A 223 10.13 7.31 8.81
CA GLN A 223 11.08 8.40 8.99
C GLN A 223 12.50 8.05 8.53
N ARG A 224 12.91 6.79 8.66
CA ARG A 224 14.23 6.31 8.18
C ARG A 224 14.28 6.27 6.66
N VAL A 225 13.27 5.70 5.99
CA VAL A 225 13.24 5.56 4.53
C VAL A 225 13.01 6.89 3.80
N LYS A 226 12.45 7.89 4.48
CA LYS A 226 12.34 9.27 3.95
C LYS A 226 13.72 9.93 3.73
N LYS A 227 14.74 9.57 4.53
CA LYS A 227 16.07 10.22 4.52
C LYS A 227 17.05 9.62 3.52
N ARG A 228 16.83 8.38 3.10
CA ARG A 228 17.58 7.70 2.03
C ARG A 228 17.00 8.11 0.70
#